data_AF-A0A7S0SVL3-F1
#
_entry.id   AF-A0A7S0SVL3-F1
#
_cell.length_a   1.000
_cell.length_b   1.000
_cell.length_c   1.000
_cell.angle_alpha   90.00
_cell.angle_beta   90.00
_cell.angle_gamma   90.00
#
_symmetry.space_group_name_H-M   'P 1'
#
loop_
_entity.id
_entity.type
_entity.pdbx_description
1 polymer ?
#
loop_
_entity_poly.entity_id
_entity_poly.type
_entity_poly.pdbx_seq_one_letter_code
_entity_poly.pdbx_strand_id
1 'polypeptide(L)'
;MTDADDDDVEGEITIDEDTGNESTVIKLGLGIKKRVTMNTHAVQQKLQATRLIFEFANNLKSSMFSYLSDCYKTLTQLIVDKHSVDIRSSAISAMTALFKAYLESYEKSLCNKQ
;
A
#
# COMPACT_ATOMS: atom_id res chain seq x y z
N MET A 1 -8.87 -17.43 0.41
CA MET A 1 -8.31 -18.78 0.26
C MET A 1 -9.47 -19.74 0.20
N THR A 2 -9.53 -20.53 -0.86
CA THR A 2 -10.55 -21.58 -1.05
C THR A 2 -9.85 -22.92 -1.20
N ASP A 3 -10.58 -24.00 -0.98
CA ASP A 3 -10.10 -25.33 -1.40
C ASP A 3 -9.79 -25.30 -2.90
N ALA A 4 -8.70 -25.96 -3.27
CA ALA A 4 -8.35 -26.19 -4.67
C ALA A 4 -9.22 -27.35 -5.19
N ASP A 5 -9.59 -27.29 -6.46
CA ASP A 5 -10.35 -28.36 -7.10
C ASP A 5 -9.42 -29.56 -7.37
N ASP A 6 -9.98 -30.77 -7.55
CA ASP A 6 -9.17 -31.99 -7.72
C ASP A 6 -8.23 -31.92 -8.96
N ASP A 7 -8.64 -31.14 -9.96
CA ASP A 7 -7.93 -30.94 -11.22
C ASP A 7 -6.83 -29.87 -11.14
N ASP A 8 -6.78 -29.08 -10.04
CA ASP A 8 -5.84 -27.99 -9.87
C ASP A 8 -4.39 -28.49 -9.71
N VAL A 9 -3.50 -27.94 -10.54
CA VAL A 9 -2.07 -28.26 -10.51
C VAL A 9 -1.33 -27.30 -9.57
N GLU A 10 -0.47 -27.85 -8.72
CA GLU A 10 0.36 -27.05 -7.82
C GLU A 10 1.28 -26.12 -8.62
N GLY A 11 1.28 -24.83 -8.26
CA GLY A 11 2.05 -23.80 -8.97
C GLY A 11 1.42 -23.29 -10.26
N GLU A 12 0.23 -23.77 -10.62
CA GLU A 12 -0.54 -23.17 -11.72
C GLU A 12 -0.91 -21.73 -11.36
N ILE A 13 -0.68 -20.81 -12.29
CA ILE A 13 -1.02 -19.40 -12.17
C ILE A 13 -2.12 -19.11 -13.19
N THR A 14 -3.29 -18.72 -12.70
CA THR A 14 -4.40 -18.26 -13.54
C THR A 14 -4.49 -16.74 -13.42
N ILE A 15 -4.46 -16.05 -14.56
CA ILE A 15 -4.56 -14.59 -14.63
C ILE A 15 -5.90 -14.25 -15.29
N ASP A 16 -6.75 -13.54 -14.56
CA ASP A 16 -7.96 -12.93 -15.09
C ASP A 16 -7.65 -11.46 -15.41
N GLU A 17 -7.48 -11.18 -16.70
CA GLU A 17 -7.14 -9.83 -17.20
C GLU A 17 -8.29 -8.83 -17.07
N ASP A 18 -9.55 -9.29 -17.06
CA ASP A 18 -10.73 -8.42 -16.95
C ASP A 18 -10.90 -7.89 -15.53
N THR A 19 -10.60 -8.73 -14.52
CA THR A 19 -10.71 -8.33 -13.11
C THR A 19 -9.38 -7.95 -12.48
N GLY A 20 -8.26 -8.27 -13.12
CA GLY A 20 -6.91 -8.06 -12.59
C GLY A 20 -6.56 -9.00 -11.43
N ASN A 21 -7.22 -10.16 -11.37
CA ASN A 21 -7.01 -11.17 -10.35
C ASN A 21 -5.99 -12.20 -10.82
N GLU A 22 -4.97 -12.46 -10.00
CA GLU A 22 -4.04 -13.56 -10.17
C GLU A 22 -4.34 -14.61 -9.10
N SER A 23 -4.51 -15.85 -9.52
CA SER A 23 -4.75 -17.00 -8.63
C SER A 23 -3.61 -17.99 -8.75
N THR A 24 -3.15 -18.53 -7.63
CA THR A 24 -2.20 -19.64 -7.63
C THR A 24 -2.58 -20.73 -6.63
N VAL A 25 -2.27 -21.97 -6.98
CA VAL A 25 -2.53 -23.15 -6.15
C VAL A 25 -1.28 -23.50 -5.38
N ILE A 26 -1.37 -23.47 -4.05
CA ILE A 26 -0.28 -23.83 -3.14
C ILE A 26 -0.63 -25.11 -2.37
N LYS A 27 0.36 -25.98 -2.17
CA LYS A 27 0.25 -27.12 -1.28
C LYS A 27 0.65 -26.73 0.13
N LEU A 28 -0.30 -26.78 1.04
CA LEU A 28 -0.06 -26.75 2.47
C LEU A 28 0.23 -28.18 2.94
N GLY A 29 1.03 -28.33 3.99
CA GLY A 29 1.42 -29.65 4.52
C GLY A 29 0.24 -30.61 4.72
N LEU A 30 0.54 -31.92 4.79
CA LEU A 30 -0.46 -33.00 4.87
C LEU A 30 -1.32 -33.18 3.60
N GLY A 31 -0.87 -32.68 2.45
CA GLY A 31 -1.53 -32.94 1.16
C GLY A 31 -2.70 -32.01 0.84
N ILE A 32 -2.91 -30.96 1.63
CA ILE A 32 -3.98 -29.98 1.42
C ILE A 32 -3.56 -29.01 0.32
N LYS A 33 -4.31 -28.94 -0.78
CA LYS A 33 -4.13 -27.90 -1.81
C LYS A 33 -5.10 -26.74 -1.56
N LYS A 34 -4.62 -25.49 -1.64
CA LYS A 34 -5.45 -24.29 -1.51
C LYS A 34 -5.22 -23.36 -2.69
N ARG A 35 -6.29 -22.75 -3.19
CA ARG A 35 -6.26 -21.68 -4.18
C ARG A 35 -6.20 -20.32 -3.46
N VAL A 36 -5.21 -19.51 -3.84
CA VAL A 36 -5.01 -18.14 -3.34
C VAL A 36 -5.22 -17.18 -4.50
N THR A 37 -6.25 -16.36 -4.43
CA THR A 37 -6.55 -15.30 -5.40
C THR A 37 -6.21 -13.94 -4.83
N MET A 38 -5.52 -13.11 -5.60
CA MET A 38 -5.15 -11.74 -5.26
C MET A 38 -5.37 -10.81 -6.44
N ASN A 39 -5.98 -9.65 -6.19
CA ASN A 39 -6.09 -8.60 -7.21
C ASN A 39 -4.78 -7.82 -7.29
N THR A 40 -3.92 -8.14 -8.26
CA THR A 40 -2.60 -7.52 -8.39
C THR A 40 -2.69 -6.09 -8.89
N HIS A 41 -3.67 -5.77 -9.72
CA HIS A 41 -3.94 -4.39 -10.15
C HIS A 41 -4.25 -3.46 -8.97
N ALA A 42 -5.12 -3.89 -8.05
CA ALA A 42 -5.47 -3.10 -6.87
C ALA A 42 -4.27 -2.89 -5.95
N VAL A 43 -3.41 -3.91 -5.79
CA VAL A 43 -2.16 -3.80 -5.02
C VAL A 43 -1.22 -2.76 -5.67
N GLN A 44 -1.05 -2.83 -6.99
CA GLN A 44 -0.22 -1.87 -7.73
C GLN A 44 -0.77 -0.44 -7.66
N GLN A 45 -2.08 -0.26 -7.82
CA GLN A 45 -2.73 1.04 -7.69
C GLN A 45 -2.54 1.65 -6.30
N LYS A 46 -2.67 0.85 -5.23
CA LYS A 46 -2.39 1.29 -3.86
C LYS A 46 -0.94 1.72 -3.68
N LEU A 47 0.00 0.95 -4.23
CA LEU A 47 1.43 1.28 -4.18
C LEU A 47 1.71 2.61 -4.88
N GLN A 48 1.17 2.81 -6.09
CA GLN A 48 1.36 4.04 -6.85
C GLN A 48 0.73 5.26 -6.14
N ALA A 49 -0.47 5.12 -5.59
CA ALA A 49 -1.11 6.18 -4.81
C ALA A 49 -0.28 6.58 -3.58
N THR A 50 0.30 5.60 -2.88
CA THR A 50 1.15 5.84 -1.71
C THR A 50 2.44 6.58 -2.10
N ARG A 51 3.05 6.23 -3.23
CA ARG A 51 4.21 6.94 -3.79
C ARG A 51 3.87 8.38 -4.16
N LEU A 52 2.71 8.62 -4.76
CA LEU A 52 2.26 9.99 -5.06
C LEU A 52 2.09 10.83 -3.80
N ILE A 53 1.55 10.27 -2.71
CA ILE A 53 1.44 10.99 -1.43
C ILE A 53 2.82 11.38 -0.90
N PHE A 54 3.82 10.49 -1.01
CA PHE A 54 5.20 10.79 -0.64
C PHE A 54 5.78 11.95 -1.47
N GLU A 55 5.60 11.92 -2.80
CA GLU A 55 6.06 13.00 -3.69
C GLU A 55 5.36 14.32 -3.38
N PHE A 56 4.04 14.31 -3.14
CA PHE A 56 3.32 15.51 -2.74
C PHE A 56 3.79 16.06 -1.40
N ALA A 57 4.06 15.21 -0.41
CA ALA A 57 4.60 15.64 0.87
C ALA A 57 5.96 16.36 0.72
N ASN A 58 6.84 15.85 -0.15
CA ASN A 58 8.15 16.47 -0.40
C ASN A 58 8.06 17.78 -1.20
N ASN A 59 7.15 17.86 -2.17
CA ASN A 59 7.07 18.99 -3.10
C ASN A 59 6.18 20.13 -2.58
N LEU A 60 5.05 19.82 -1.92
CA LEU A 60 4.09 20.83 -1.46
C LEU A 60 4.42 21.38 -0.07
N LYS A 61 5.22 20.67 0.75
CA LYS A 61 5.69 21.09 2.08
C LYS A 61 4.54 21.65 2.94
N SER A 62 4.58 22.94 3.29
CA SER A 62 3.58 23.63 4.12
C SER A 62 2.17 23.63 3.54
N SER A 63 2.02 23.57 2.22
CA SER A 63 0.71 23.52 1.56
C SER A 63 0.02 22.16 1.70
N MET A 64 0.72 21.13 2.18
CA MET A 64 0.16 19.80 2.43
C MET A 64 -0.67 19.73 3.73
N PHE A 65 -0.62 20.77 4.57
CA PHE A 65 -1.23 20.78 5.91
C PHE A 65 -2.73 20.49 5.90
N SER A 66 -3.47 21.03 4.92
CA SER A 66 -4.92 20.82 4.78
C SER A 66 -5.31 19.36 4.55
N TYR A 67 -4.40 18.55 4.02
CA TYR A 67 -4.63 17.14 3.67
C TYR A 67 -3.98 16.17 4.68
N LEU A 68 -3.26 16.70 5.68
CA LEU A 68 -2.45 15.91 6.59
C LEU A 68 -3.27 14.86 7.36
N SER A 69 -4.44 15.24 7.89
CA SER A 69 -5.27 14.35 8.70
C SER A 69 -5.75 13.13 7.90
N ASP A 70 -6.23 13.34 6.68
CA ASP A 70 -6.77 12.28 5.84
C ASP A 70 -5.67 11.37 5.29
N CYS A 71 -4.53 11.95 4.91
CA CYS A 71 -3.35 11.18 4.54
C CYS A 71 -2.85 10.31 5.69
N TYR A 72 -2.80 10.85 6.92
CA TYR A 72 -2.30 10.11 8.08
C TYR A 72 -3.21 8.91 8.44
N LYS A 73 -4.53 9.11 8.45
CA LYS A 73 -5.51 8.03 8.69
C LYS A 73 -5.35 6.91 7.67
N THR A 74 -5.23 7.26 6.39
CA THR A 74 -5.10 6.30 5.30
C THR A 74 -3.78 5.54 5.37
N LEU A 75 -2.66 6.25 5.56
CA LEU A 75 -1.33 5.63 5.61
C LEU A 75 -1.17 4.70 6.82
N THR A 76 -1.78 5.01 7.95
CA THR A 76 -1.74 4.15 9.14
C THR A 76 -2.32 2.75 8.85
N GLN A 77 -3.39 2.67 8.05
CA GLN A 77 -3.97 1.39 7.64
C GLN A 77 -3.05 0.62 6.68
N LEU A 78 -2.28 1.33 5.85
CA LEU A 78 -1.37 0.73 4.88
C LEU A 78 -0.07 0.22 5.51
N ILE A 79 0.36 0.77 6.65
CA ILE A 79 1.55 0.26 7.38
C ILE A 79 1.34 -1.17 7.88
N VAL A 80 0.11 -1.57 8.17
CA VAL A 80 -0.22 -2.92 8.64
C VAL A 80 -0.74 -3.83 7.51
N ASP A 81 -0.61 -3.41 6.24
CA ASP A 81 -1.08 -4.19 5.09
C ASP A 81 -0.38 -5.55 5.03
N LYS A 82 -1.15 -6.64 5.04
CA LYS A 82 -0.64 -8.02 5.05
C LYS A 82 -0.23 -8.54 3.68
N HIS A 83 -0.63 -7.87 2.61
CA HIS A 83 -0.55 -8.39 1.25
C HIS A 83 0.73 -7.97 0.53
N SER A 84 1.26 -6.77 0.82
CA SER A 84 2.47 -6.29 0.17
C SER A 84 3.43 -5.60 1.14
N VAL A 85 4.67 -6.09 1.17
CA VAL A 85 5.79 -5.46 1.89
C VAL A 85 6.10 -4.07 1.30
N ASP A 86 5.98 -3.92 -0.02
CA ASP A 86 6.30 -2.68 -0.72
C ASP A 86 5.30 -1.57 -0.36
N ILE A 87 4.02 -1.91 -0.22
CA ILE A 87 3.00 -0.96 0.26
C ILE A 87 3.37 -0.46 1.66
N ARG A 88 3.72 -1.38 2.58
CA ARG A 88 4.11 -0.99 3.95
C ARG A 88 5.33 -0.07 3.94
N SER A 89 6.38 -0.44 3.21
CA SER A 89 7.62 0.35 3.12
C SER A 89 7.38 1.74 2.50
N SER A 90 6.55 1.81 1.45
CA SER A 90 6.18 3.08 0.83
C SER A 90 5.34 3.94 1.76
N ALA A 91 4.43 3.34 2.54
CA ALA A 91 3.57 4.07 3.48
C ALA A 91 4.37 4.67 4.64
N ILE A 92 5.36 3.94 5.17
CA ILE A 92 6.27 4.45 6.21
C ILE A 92 7.08 5.65 5.68
N SER A 93 7.59 5.54 4.44
CA SER A 93 8.32 6.63 3.79
C SER A 93 7.44 7.86 3.60
N ALA A 94 6.20 7.67 3.12
CA ALA A 94 5.22 8.74 2.95
C ALA A 94 4.86 9.43 4.28
N MET A 95 4.65 8.65 5.36
CA MET A 95 4.38 9.22 6.70
C MET A 95 5.56 10.02 7.24
N THR A 96 6.78 9.54 7.01
CA THR A 96 8.00 10.25 7.41
C THR A 96 8.12 11.59 6.68
N ALA A 97 7.87 11.61 5.36
CA ALA A 97 7.87 12.83 4.56
C ALA A 97 6.79 13.83 5.01
N LEU A 98 5.58 13.35 5.29
CA LEU A 98 4.49 14.19 5.82
C LEU A 98 4.85 14.82 7.17
N PHE A 99 5.47 14.07 8.07
CA PHE A 99 5.90 14.59 9.37
C PHE A 99 6.98 15.67 9.22
N LYS A 100 7.94 15.47 8.30
CA LYS A 100 8.94 16.50 7.97
C LYS A 100 8.29 17.75 7.39
N ALA A 101 7.37 17.61 6.46
CA ALA A 101 6.63 18.74 5.88
C ALA A 101 5.85 19.53 6.95
N TYR A 102 5.29 18.85 7.94
CA TYR A 102 4.63 19.47 9.09
C TYR A 102 5.61 20.29 9.94
N LEU A 103 6.77 19.72 10.29
CA LEU A 103 7.80 20.43 11.07
C LEU A 103 8.31 21.68 10.33
N GLU A 104 8.63 21.56 9.04
CA GLU A 104 9.06 22.72 8.22
C GLU A 104 8.00 23.84 8.18
N SER A 105 6.72 23.45 8.10
CA SER A 105 5.62 24.42 8.13
C SER A 105 5.52 25.13 9.48
N TYR A 106 5.75 24.39 10.56
CA TYR A 106 5.69 24.92 11.91
C TYR A 106 6.85 25.90 12.18
N GLU A 107 8.07 25.56 11.76
CA GLU A 107 9.25 26.44 11.86
C GLU A 107 9.04 27.76 11.10
N LYS A 108 8.50 27.71 9.88
CA LYS A 108 8.17 28.93 9.12
C LYS A 108 7.13 29.79 9.82
N SER A 109 6.13 29.17 10.45
CA SER A 109 5.10 29.91 11.19
C SER A 109 5.66 30.61 12.44
N LEU A 110 6.74 30.10 13.03
CA LEU A 110 7.42 30.72 14.17
C LEU A 110 8.25 31.93 13.74
N CYS A 111 8.99 31.82 12.62
CA CYS A 111 9.80 32.93 12.10
C CYS A 111 8.96 34.13 11.60
N ASN A 112 7.75 33.90 11.07
CA ASN A 112 6.85 34.99 10.63
C ASN A 112 6.12 35.71 11.78
N LYS A 113 6.31 35.30 13.03
CA LYS A 113 5.72 35.94 14.22
C LYS A 113 6.71 36.79 15.03
N GLN A 114 7.95 36.94 14.56
CA GLN A 114 8.93 37.91 15.08
C GLN A 114 9.00 39.13 14.17
#